data_AF-A0AAV0ZNQ5-F1
#
_entry.id   AF-A0AAV0ZNQ5-F1
#
_cell.length_a   1.000
_cell.length_b   1.000
_cell.length_c   1.000
_cell.angle_alpha   90.00
_cell.angle_beta   90.00
_cell.angle_gamma   90.00
#
_symmetry.space_group_name_H-M   'P 1'
#
loop_
_entity.id
_entity.type
_entity.pdbx_description
1 polymer ?
#
loop_
_entity_poly.entity_id
_entity_poly.type
_entity_poly.pdbx_seq_one_letter_code
_entity_poly.pdbx_strand_id
1 'polypeptide(L)'
;MNPHHQIASEIQDIKLSLGRIKERSTRFEFLSENEAGRTKAPRIGDPRMAPYFIEETQVVGFESARDELVRCLVEENNELMLVALVGMGGLGKTTLAKHVFDSQLVKKNFDCRSFITVSQSYTIRELLTEMIKKFCKDSNEPIPRGLQNMDDETLINQVRQYLESKRYLVLFDDVWKDNFSDGIEHALISNNKGSRIIVTTRKMHVADYFRKSFPVHVHELQRLPPDKAWELFCNKTFRGHCPTELEELSREIVQKCGGLQLAIVAIGGLLLTNYKKTNYNAHILREKC
;
A
#
# COMPACT_ATOMS: atom_id res chain seq x y z
N MET A 1 -52.46 -12.05 -10.71
CA MET A 1 -51.09 -12.58 -10.52
C MET A 1 -50.78 -12.57 -9.04
N ASN A 2 -50.33 -13.69 -8.49
CA ASN A 2 -50.18 -13.89 -7.05
C ASN A 2 -48.82 -13.32 -6.56
N PRO A 3 -48.80 -12.30 -5.68
CA PRO A 3 -47.56 -11.62 -5.24
C PRO A 3 -46.51 -12.58 -4.67
N HIS A 4 -46.95 -13.66 -4.05
CA HIS A 4 -46.08 -14.69 -3.47
C HIS A 4 -45.26 -15.46 -4.51
N HIS A 5 -45.78 -15.64 -5.73
CA HIS A 5 -45.05 -16.31 -6.81
C HIS A 5 -43.94 -15.44 -7.39
N GLN A 6 -44.14 -14.12 -7.43
CA GLN A 6 -43.17 -13.18 -7.96
C GLN A 6 -41.98 -13.03 -7.00
N ILE A 7 -42.26 -12.92 -5.70
CA ILE A 7 -41.23 -12.90 -4.64
C ILE A 7 -40.44 -14.21 -4.63
N ALA A 8 -41.10 -15.36 -4.79
CA ALA A 8 -40.42 -16.66 -4.85
C ALA A 8 -39.46 -16.77 -6.05
N SER A 9 -39.87 -16.24 -7.22
CA SER A 9 -39.02 -16.19 -8.42
C SER A 9 -37.80 -15.30 -8.20
N GLU A 10 -37.98 -14.11 -7.63
CA GLU A 10 -36.88 -13.18 -7.35
C GLU A 10 -35.88 -13.77 -6.35
N ILE A 11 -36.36 -14.44 -5.29
CA ILE A 11 -35.49 -15.15 -4.33
C ILE A 11 -34.70 -16.27 -5.02
N GLN A 12 -35.31 -16.95 -5.99
CA GLN A 12 -34.67 -18.03 -6.73
C GLN A 12 -33.59 -17.49 -7.68
N ASP A 13 -33.84 -16.37 -8.34
CA ASP A 13 -32.86 -15.67 -9.18
C ASP A 13 -31.69 -15.14 -8.36
N ILE A 14 -31.96 -14.59 -7.17
CA ILE A 14 -30.92 -14.16 -6.22
C ILE A 14 -30.05 -15.34 -5.78
N LYS A 15 -30.66 -16.50 -5.46
CA LYS A 15 -29.92 -17.72 -5.11
C LYS A 15 -29.04 -18.22 -6.25
N LEU A 16 -29.54 -18.21 -7.49
CA LEU A 16 -28.78 -18.61 -8.67
C LEU A 16 -27.62 -17.65 -8.94
N SER A 17 -27.84 -16.35 -8.78
CA SER A 17 -26.81 -15.32 -8.90
C SER A 17 -25.71 -15.49 -7.85
N LEU A 18 -26.08 -15.70 -6.58
CA LEU A 18 -25.14 -15.99 -5.49
C LEU A 18 -24.32 -17.27 -5.73
N GLY A 19 -24.94 -18.32 -6.27
CA GLY A 19 -24.24 -19.55 -6.64
C GLY A 19 -23.18 -19.32 -7.71
N ARG A 20 -23.53 -18.58 -8.78
CA ARG A 20 -22.59 -18.20 -9.86
C ARG A 20 -21.46 -17.32 -9.38
N ILE A 21 -21.73 -16.38 -8.46
CA ILE A 21 -20.70 -15.54 -7.83
C ILE A 21 -19.75 -16.39 -7.00
N LYS A 22 -20.28 -17.34 -6.21
CA LYS A 22 -19.47 -18.27 -5.41
C LYS A 22 -18.57 -19.14 -6.27
N GLU A 23 -19.08 -19.72 -7.36
CA GLU A 23 -18.28 -20.51 -8.31
C GLU A 23 -17.19 -19.69 -9.00
N ARG A 24 -17.49 -18.44 -9.37
CA ARG A 24 -16.48 -17.53 -9.92
C ARG A 24 -15.43 -17.17 -8.86
N SER A 25 -15.86 -16.89 -7.64
CA SER A 25 -14.98 -16.56 -6.51
C SER A 25 -14.00 -17.71 -6.22
N THR A 26 -14.46 -18.96 -6.21
CA THR A 26 -13.60 -20.13 -6.00
C THR A 26 -12.69 -20.39 -7.20
N ARG A 27 -13.18 -20.20 -8.43
CA ARG A 27 -12.38 -20.36 -9.65
C ARG A 27 -11.25 -19.32 -9.79
N PHE A 28 -11.44 -18.14 -9.21
CA PHE A 28 -10.44 -17.05 -9.20
C PHE A 28 -9.67 -16.94 -7.88
N GLU A 29 -9.78 -17.93 -6.97
CA GLU A 29 -9.11 -17.94 -5.66
C GLU A 29 -9.31 -16.63 -4.86
N PHE A 30 -10.49 -16.01 -4.95
CA PHE A 30 -10.88 -14.96 -4.01
C PHE A 30 -11.10 -15.62 -2.64
N LEU A 31 -10.03 -15.69 -1.85
CA LEU A 31 -10.08 -16.20 -0.48
C LEU A 31 -11.00 -15.30 0.35
N SER A 32 -11.86 -15.94 1.15
CA SER A 32 -12.61 -15.27 2.20
C SER A 32 -11.65 -14.61 3.18
N GLU A 33 -12.04 -13.47 3.76
CA GLU A 33 -11.23 -12.72 4.74
C GLU A 33 -10.81 -13.57 5.96
N ASN A 34 -11.42 -14.73 6.17
CA ASN A 34 -11.19 -15.60 7.32
C ASN A 34 -10.11 -16.68 7.11
N GLU A 35 -9.63 -16.93 5.88
CA GLU A 35 -8.55 -17.90 5.63
C GLU A 35 -7.20 -17.26 5.25
N ALA A 36 -7.08 -15.93 5.33
CA ALA A 36 -5.80 -15.21 5.17
C ALA A 36 -4.82 -15.40 6.37
N GLY A 37 -4.98 -16.50 7.12
CA GLY A 37 -4.17 -16.84 8.28
C GLY A 37 -2.72 -17.14 7.90
N ARG A 38 -1.85 -16.17 8.19
CA ARG A 38 -0.37 -16.14 7.97
C ARG A 38 0.06 -15.70 6.57
N THR A 39 -0.20 -14.44 6.24
CA THR A 39 0.64 -13.71 5.29
C THR A 39 2.04 -13.53 5.89
N LYS A 40 2.98 -14.42 5.52
CA LYS A 40 4.41 -14.23 5.81
C LYS A 40 4.93 -12.98 5.10
N ALA A 41 6.04 -12.43 5.61
CA ALA A 41 6.76 -11.33 4.97
C ALA A 41 6.92 -11.60 3.46
N PRO A 42 6.79 -10.56 2.61
CA PRO A 42 6.87 -10.71 1.16
C PRO A 42 8.13 -11.48 0.73
N ARG A 43 7.97 -12.49 -0.13
CA ARG A 43 9.09 -13.29 -0.67
C ARG A 43 9.56 -12.74 -2.01
N ILE A 44 10.77 -13.11 -2.43
CA ILE A 44 11.26 -12.82 -3.79
C ILE A 44 10.26 -13.41 -4.79
N GLY A 45 9.73 -12.58 -5.68
CA GLY A 45 8.68 -12.93 -6.65
C GLY A 45 7.24 -12.66 -6.20
N ASP A 46 7.01 -12.16 -4.98
CA ASP A 46 5.67 -11.78 -4.50
C ASP A 46 5.19 -10.49 -5.17
N PRO A 47 4.00 -10.46 -5.82
CA PRO A 47 3.43 -9.25 -6.41
C PRO A 47 3.31 -8.07 -5.43
N ARG A 48 3.20 -8.35 -4.12
CA ARG A 48 3.17 -7.32 -3.06
C ARG A 48 4.51 -6.59 -2.90
N MET A 49 5.59 -7.10 -3.49
CA MET A 49 6.87 -6.41 -3.57
C MET A 49 6.91 -5.34 -4.64
N ALA A 50 6.02 -5.38 -5.63
CA ALA A 50 6.05 -4.48 -6.77
C ALA A 50 6.12 -2.99 -6.36
N PRO A 51 5.32 -2.50 -5.39
CA PRO A 51 5.38 -1.10 -4.92
C PRO A 51 6.75 -0.65 -4.43
N TYR A 52 7.65 -1.56 -4.04
CA TYR A 52 9.00 -1.22 -3.59
C TYR A 52 9.99 -0.93 -4.72
N PHE A 53 9.61 -1.24 -5.95
CA PHE A 53 10.44 -1.10 -7.15
C PHE A 53 9.73 -0.35 -8.28
N ILE A 54 8.60 0.31 -7.99
CA ILE A 54 7.91 1.16 -8.98
C ILE A 54 8.75 2.42 -9.20
N GLU A 55 9.11 2.70 -10.45
CA GLU A 55 9.76 3.96 -10.82
C GLU A 55 8.78 5.14 -10.66
N GLU A 56 9.29 6.30 -10.26
CA GLU A 56 8.49 7.54 -10.07
C GLU A 56 7.59 7.86 -11.27
N THR A 57 8.04 7.56 -12.48
CA THR A 57 7.36 7.79 -13.76
C THR A 57 6.13 6.90 -13.99
N GLN A 58 5.93 5.85 -13.19
CA GLN A 58 4.84 4.89 -13.36
C GLN A 58 3.67 5.13 -12.40
N VAL A 59 3.73 6.17 -11.57
CA VAL A 59 2.68 6.52 -10.62
C VAL A 59 1.85 7.68 -11.14
N VAL A 60 0.55 7.43 -11.31
CA VAL A 60 -0.42 8.36 -11.88
C VAL A 60 -1.52 8.64 -10.85
N GLY A 61 -1.92 9.90 -10.74
CA GLY A 61 -3.09 10.31 -9.92
C GLY A 61 -2.79 10.44 -8.44
N PHE A 62 -1.51 10.52 -8.08
CA PHE A 62 -1.03 10.74 -6.72
C PHE A 62 -0.27 12.06 -6.57
N GLU A 63 -0.19 12.89 -7.60
CA GLU A 63 0.66 14.08 -7.62
C GLU A 63 0.29 15.04 -6.49
N SER A 64 -0.99 15.43 -6.40
CA SER A 64 -1.49 16.32 -5.35
C SER A 64 -1.35 15.72 -3.95
N ALA A 65 -1.74 14.46 -3.78
CA ALA A 65 -1.65 13.77 -2.48
C ALA A 65 -0.18 13.61 -2.02
N ARG A 66 0.73 13.30 -2.96
CA ARG A 66 2.17 13.23 -2.70
C ARG A 66 2.69 14.58 -2.23
N ASP A 67 2.36 15.66 -2.92
CA ASP A 67 2.85 17.00 -2.59
C ASP A 67 2.29 17.52 -1.25
N GLU A 68 1.03 17.21 -0.94
CA GLU A 68 0.41 17.45 0.37
C GLU A 68 1.14 16.70 1.48
N LEU A 69 1.29 15.38 1.33
CA LEU A 69 1.93 14.53 2.34
C LEU A 69 3.41 14.87 2.53
N VAL A 70 4.15 15.17 1.46
CA VAL A 70 5.54 15.63 1.55
C VAL A 70 5.61 16.92 2.36
N ARG A 71 4.73 17.91 2.09
CA ARG A 71 4.66 19.16 2.87
C ARG A 71 4.39 18.88 4.35
N CYS A 72 3.38 18.09 4.66
CA CYS A 72 3.03 17.69 6.03
C CYS A 72 4.22 17.05 6.79
N LEU A 73 5.05 16.27 6.11
CA LEU A 73 6.22 15.64 6.73
C LEU A 73 7.39 16.62 6.95
N VAL A 74 7.62 17.55 6.02
CA VAL A 74 8.78 18.46 6.08
C VAL A 74 8.50 19.76 6.84
N GLU A 75 7.23 20.08 7.10
CA GLU A 75 6.79 21.24 7.88
C GLU A 75 7.60 21.45 9.17
N GLU A 76 7.83 22.72 9.50
CA GLU A 76 8.55 23.17 10.70
C GLU A 76 7.67 23.05 11.97
N ASN A 77 7.19 21.84 12.22
CA ASN A 77 6.59 21.46 13.49
C ASN A 77 7.50 20.43 14.18
N ASN A 78 7.96 20.80 15.38
CA ASN A 78 8.87 20.00 16.20
C ASN A 78 8.18 18.83 16.92
N GLU A 79 6.85 18.81 17.01
CA GLU A 79 6.11 17.72 17.63
C GLU A 79 6.19 16.42 16.80
N LEU A 80 6.17 15.27 17.49
CA LEU A 80 5.97 13.97 16.84
C LEU A 80 4.54 13.87 16.32
N MET A 81 4.37 13.69 15.00
CA MET A 81 3.06 13.56 14.36
C MET A 81 2.94 12.26 13.58
N LEU A 82 1.74 11.68 13.59
CA LEU A 82 1.38 10.53 12.78
C LEU A 82 0.54 10.93 11.58
N VAL A 83 0.86 10.35 10.42
CA VAL A 83 0.15 10.49 9.15
C VAL A 83 -0.43 9.12 8.77
N ALA A 84 -1.74 8.98 8.81
CA ALA A 84 -2.42 7.72 8.50
C ALA A 84 -3.02 7.77 7.10
N LEU A 85 -2.54 6.91 6.19
CA LEU A 85 -3.16 6.66 4.90
C LEU A 85 -4.18 5.53 5.04
N VAL A 86 -5.46 5.88 4.87
CA VAL A 86 -6.59 4.97 5.08
C VAL A 86 -7.33 4.74 3.77
N GLY A 87 -7.85 3.54 3.57
CA GLY A 87 -8.72 3.25 2.41
C GLY A 87 -8.77 1.78 2.06
N MET A 88 -9.69 1.40 1.18
CA MET A 88 -9.86 0.01 0.74
C MET A 88 -8.59 -0.62 0.13
N GLY A 89 -8.57 -1.95 0.04
CA GLY A 89 -7.53 -2.68 -0.66
C GLY A 89 -7.44 -2.27 -2.14
N GLY A 90 -6.22 -2.19 -2.68
CA GLY A 90 -6.00 -1.92 -4.10
C GLY A 90 -6.07 -0.45 -4.53
N LEU A 91 -6.25 0.49 -3.60
CA LEU A 91 -6.22 1.94 -3.89
C LEU A 91 -4.81 2.54 -4.02
N GLY A 92 -3.76 1.80 -3.65
CA GLY A 92 -2.37 2.26 -3.76
C GLY A 92 -1.79 2.98 -2.55
N LYS A 93 -2.33 2.77 -1.33
CA LYS A 93 -1.80 3.34 -0.08
C LYS A 93 -0.29 3.12 0.09
N THR A 94 0.15 1.87 -0.02
CA THR A 94 1.56 1.48 0.07
C THR A 94 2.40 2.20 -0.98
N THR A 95 1.89 2.30 -2.21
CA THR A 95 2.54 3.02 -3.30
C THR A 95 2.70 4.50 -2.96
N LEU A 96 1.62 5.20 -2.59
CA LEU A 96 1.69 6.61 -2.22
C LEU A 96 2.64 6.85 -1.04
N ALA A 97 2.50 6.07 0.04
CA ALA A 97 3.35 6.18 1.22
C ALA A 97 4.84 5.97 0.88
N LYS A 98 5.14 4.98 0.03
CA LYS A 98 6.51 4.68 -0.38
C LYS A 98 7.10 5.78 -1.25
N HIS A 99 6.32 6.32 -2.19
CA HIS A 99 6.75 7.48 -3.00
C HIS A 99 7.03 8.72 -2.15
N VAL A 100 6.19 8.99 -1.15
CA VAL A 100 6.44 10.08 -0.20
C VAL A 100 7.71 9.80 0.62
N PHE A 101 7.86 8.58 1.15
CA PHE A 101 9.04 8.18 1.94
C PHE A 101 10.36 8.27 1.15
N ASP A 102 10.31 8.00 -0.16
CA ASP A 102 11.47 8.02 -1.05
C ASP A 102 11.77 9.39 -1.68
N SER A 103 10.86 10.37 -1.52
CA SER A 103 11.04 11.74 -1.99
C SER A 103 12.35 12.33 -1.48
N GLN A 104 13.13 12.97 -2.37
CA GLN A 104 14.40 13.59 -2.03
C GLN A 104 14.29 14.65 -0.94
N LEU A 105 13.17 15.39 -0.90
CA LEU A 105 12.90 16.36 0.16
C LEU A 105 12.75 15.65 1.51
N VAL A 106 11.97 14.57 1.55
CA VAL A 106 11.82 13.75 2.76
C VAL A 106 13.16 13.14 3.16
N LYS A 107 13.93 12.56 2.23
CA LYS A 107 15.25 11.96 2.54
C LYS A 107 16.20 12.94 3.23
N LYS A 108 16.20 14.22 2.81
CA LYS A 108 17.10 15.25 3.34
C LYS A 108 16.65 15.81 4.69
N ASN A 109 15.38 15.66 5.04
CA ASN A 109 14.78 16.24 6.23
C ASN A 109 14.83 15.32 7.46
N PHE A 110 15.16 14.04 7.33
CA PHE A 110 15.21 13.09 8.45
C PHE A 110 16.59 12.47 8.58
N ASP A 111 17.11 12.41 9.81
CA ASP A 111 18.43 11.87 10.12
C ASP A 111 18.49 10.34 9.93
N CYS A 112 17.37 9.68 10.21
CA CYS A 112 17.24 8.24 10.06
C CYS A 112 15.80 7.86 9.67
N ARG A 113 15.67 6.88 8.78
CA ARG A 113 14.36 6.44 8.30
C ARG A 113 14.23 4.92 8.34
N SER A 114 13.02 4.45 8.64
CA SER A 114 12.72 3.03 8.70
C SER A 114 11.40 2.74 8.01
N PHE A 115 11.41 1.76 7.10
CA PHE A 115 10.21 1.30 6.42
C PHE A 115 9.96 -0.16 6.76
N ILE A 116 8.83 -0.47 7.40
CA ILE A 116 8.47 -1.80 7.90
C ILE A 116 7.11 -2.22 7.34
N THR A 117 7.03 -3.41 6.75
CA THR A 117 5.76 -4.05 6.39
C THR A 117 5.28 -4.89 7.58
N VAL A 118 4.12 -4.56 8.12
CA VAL A 118 3.57 -5.22 9.31
C VAL A 118 2.84 -6.50 8.91
N SER A 119 3.38 -7.63 9.33
CA SER A 119 2.69 -8.93 9.20
C SER A 119 1.45 -8.96 10.10
N GLN A 120 0.40 -9.70 9.71
CA GLN A 120 -0.78 -9.91 10.58
C GLN A 120 -0.40 -10.58 11.92
N SER A 121 0.64 -11.42 11.89
CA SER A 121 1.26 -12.02 13.05
C SER A 121 2.64 -11.41 13.24
N TYR A 122 2.82 -10.65 14.32
CA TYR A 122 4.08 -10.00 14.69
C TYR A 122 4.23 -10.00 16.21
N THR A 123 5.47 -9.93 16.67
CA THR A 123 5.79 -9.56 18.04
C THR A 123 6.36 -8.14 18.08
N ILE A 124 6.17 -7.43 19.20
CA ILE A 124 6.73 -6.08 19.39
C ILE A 124 8.26 -6.12 19.31
N ARG A 125 8.89 -7.14 19.90
CA ARG A 125 10.33 -7.35 19.83
C ARG A 125 10.84 -7.44 18.39
N GLU A 126 10.22 -8.25 17.54
CA GLU A 126 10.61 -8.36 16.13
C GLU A 126 10.50 -7.02 15.43
N LEU A 127 9.39 -6.29 15.66
CA LEU A 127 9.13 -4.98 15.07
C LEU A 127 10.20 -3.95 15.49
N LEU A 128 10.48 -3.82 16.79
CA LEU A 128 11.48 -2.88 17.32
C LEU A 128 12.90 -3.23 16.85
N THR A 129 13.23 -4.52 16.81
CA THR A 129 14.52 -5.01 16.33
C THR A 129 14.72 -4.72 14.84
N GLU A 130 13.70 -4.95 14.02
CA GLU A 130 13.75 -4.60 12.59
C GLU A 130 13.87 -3.09 12.39
N MET A 131 13.11 -2.33 13.19
CA MET A 131 13.08 -0.87 13.12
C MET A 131 14.46 -0.25 13.36
N ILE A 132 15.13 -0.59 14.47
CA ILE A 132 16.45 -0.03 14.78
C ILE A 132 17.52 -0.47 13.76
N LYS A 133 17.46 -1.72 13.28
CA LYS A 133 18.37 -2.19 12.22
C LYS A 133 18.22 -1.38 10.93
N LYS A 134 16.98 -1.07 10.55
CA LYS A 134 16.69 -0.26 9.36
C LYS A 134 17.11 1.19 9.54
N PHE A 135 16.87 1.79 10.71
CA PHE A 135 17.38 3.13 11.01
C PHE A 135 18.91 3.23 10.93
N CYS A 136 19.62 2.30 11.56
CA CYS A 136 21.09 2.26 11.48
C CYS A 136 21.57 2.10 10.03
N LYS A 137 20.92 1.22 9.26
CA LYS A 137 21.25 1.02 7.85
C LYS A 137 21.03 2.28 7.00
N ASP A 138 19.92 2.99 7.20
CA ASP A 138 19.61 4.23 6.46
C ASP A 138 20.63 5.33 6.78
N SER A 139 21.09 5.38 8.04
CA SER A 139 22.05 6.38 8.54
C SER A 139 23.51 5.99 8.33
N ASN A 140 23.79 4.82 7.74
CA ASN A 140 25.14 4.22 7.65
C ASN A 140 25.86 4.06 9.00
N GLU A 141 25.11 3.78 10.06
CA GLU A 141 25.61 3.57 11.42
C GLU A 141 25.70 2.07 11.75
N PRO A 142 26.60 1.67 12.67
CA PRO A 142 26.68 0.28 13.10
C PRO A 142 25.42 -0.15 13.86
N ILE A 143 24.95 -1.35 13.56
CA ILE A 143 23.82 -1.96 14.29
C ILE A 143 24.27 -2.34 15.71
N PRO A 144 23.51 -2.00 16.76
CA PRO A 144 23.81 -2.43 18.13
C PRO A 144 23.94 -3.96 18.25
N ARG A 145 24.97 -4.42 18.98
CA ARG A 145 25.19 -5.85 19.20
C ARG A 145 24.18 -6.39 20.21
N GLY A 146 23.82 -7.67 20.07
CA GLY A 146 23.03 -8.36 21.08
C GLY A 146 21.54 -8.01 21.13
N LEU A 147 21.00 -7.26 20.15
CA LEU A 147 19.56 -6.89 20.10
C LEU A 147 18.60 -8.07 20.31
N GLN A 148 18.96 -9.27 19.82
CA GLN A 148 18.14 -10.48 19.96
C GLN A 148 18.13 -11.09 21.37
N ASN A 149 19.14 -10.76 22.18
CA ASN A 149 19.33 -11.31 23.52
C ASN A 149 18.85 -10.35 24.61
N MET A 150 18.44 -9.13 24.24
CA MET A 150 17.91 -8.14 25.17
C MET A 150 16.50 -8.54 25.64
N ASP A 151 16.24 -8.31 26.91
CA ASP A 151 14.86 -8.25 27.42
C ASP A 151 14.10 -7.08 26.76
N ASP A 152 12.78 -7.06 26.90
CA ASP A 152 11.92 -6.10 26.21
C ASP A 152 12.18 -4.65 26.65
N GLU A 153 12.45 -4.43 27.94
CA GLU A 153 12.70 -3.10 28.49
C GLU A 153 14.03 -2.55 27.97
N THR A 154 15.08 -3.36 27.99
CA THR A 154 16.38 -2.99 27.43
C THR A 154 16.29 -2.68 25.94
N LEU A 155 15.53 -3.47 25.17
CA LEU A 155 15.32 -3.21 23.74
C LEU A 155 14.58 -1.88 23.51
N ILE A 156 13.53 -1.60 24.27
CA ILE A 156 12.80 -0.31 24.19
C ILE A 156 13.75 0.84 24.50
N ASN A 157 14.51 0.76 25.60
CA ASN A 157 15.46 1.82 25.99
C ASN A 157 16.55 2.02 24.94
N GLN A 158 17.04 0.94 24.32
CA GLN A 158 18.01 1.01 23.23
C GLN A 158 17.45 1.77 22.01
N VAL A 159 16.18 1.57 21.66
CA VAL A 159 15.51 2.33 20.60
C VAL A 159 15.34 3.80 21.00
N ARG A 160 14.86 4.07 22.21
CA ARG A 160 14.65 5.44 22.71
C ARG A 160 15.94 6.25 22.69
N GLN A 161 17.02 5.70 23.23
CA GLN A 161 18.34 6.33 23.23
C GLN A 161 18.85 6.62 21.81
N TYR A 162 18.60 5.70 20.88
CA TYR A 162 18.98 5.90 19.48
C TYR A 162 18.23 7.07 18.83
N LEU A 163 16.95 7.26 19.18
CA LEU A 163 16.07 8.27 18.59
C LEU A 163 16.15 9.64 19.29
N GLU A 164 16.70 9.72 20.50
CA GLU A 164 16.66 10.92 21.36
C GLU A 164 17.19 12.19 20.67
N SER A 165 18.27 12.08 19.90
CA SER A 165 18.89 13.21 19.21
C SER A 165 18.49 13.37 17.74
N LYS A 166 17.63 12.49 17.20
CA LYS A 166 17.37 12.35 15.76
C LYS A 166 15.96 12.77 15.36
N ARG A 167 15.84 13.53 14.28
CA ARG A 167 14.58 13.69 13.54
C ARG A 167 14.36 12.42 12.71
N TYR A 168 13.50 11.53 13.19
CA TYR A 168 13.28 10.21 12.57
C TYR A 168 11.98 10.13 11.79
N LEU A 169 11.94 9.27 10.77
CA LEU A 169 10.72 8.90 10.04
C LEU A 169 10.55 7.39 10.03
N VAL A 170 9.41 6.90 10.53
CA VAL A 170 9.05 5.48 10.41
C VAL A 170 7.76 5.29 9.63
N LEU A 171 7.79 4.41 8.62
CA LEU A 171 6.64 3.98 7.84
C LEU A 171 6.27 2.55 8.27
N PHE A 172 5.07 2.36 8.83
CA PHE A 172 4.45 1.06 9.09
C PHE A 172 3.39 0.78 8.03
N ASP A 173 3.67 -0.14 7.13
CA ASP A 173 2.77 -0.49 6.03
C ASP A 173 1.89 -1.70 6.38
N ASP A 174 0.63 -1.61 5.98
CA ASP A 174 -0.43 -2.61 6.13
C ASP A 174 -0.70 -2.99 7.60
N VAL A 175 -1.02 -2.00 8.45
CA VAL A 175 -1.36 -2.24 9.87
C VAL A 175 -2.81 -2.75 10.02
N TRP A 176 -2.97 -3.90 10.68
CA TRP A 176 -4.25 -4.62 10.82
C TRP A 176 -4.92 -4.51 12.20
N LYS A 177 -4.12 -4.38 13.26
CA LYS A 177 -4.58 -4.44 14.66
C LYS A 177 -4.72 -3.03 15.22
N ASP A 178 -5.82 -2.80 15.91
CA ASP A 178 -6.18 -1.50 16.48
C ASP A 178 -5.16 -1.09 17.54
N ASN A 179 -4.84 -2.02 18.45
CA ASN A 179 -3.86 -1.84 19.52
C ASN A 179 -2.39 -1.87 19.06
N PHE A 180 -2.10 -1.63 17.78
CA PHE A 180 -0.73 -1.55 17.29
C PHE A 180 0.05 -0.41 17.96
N SER A 181 -0.61 0.72 18.24
CA SER A 181 0.02 1.89 18.86
C SER A 181 0.54 1.59 20.27
N ASP A 182 -0.19 0.82 21.08
CA ASP A 182 0.20 0.43 22.44
C ASP A 182 1.58 -0.26 22.47
N GLY A 183 1.90 -1.01 21.42
CA GLY A 183 3.17 -1.74 21.34
C GLY A 183 4.37 -0.88 20.93
N ILE A 184 4.15 0.26 20.28
CA ILE A 184 5.24 1.11 19.74
C ILE A 184 5.40 2.43 20.48
N GLU A 185 4.36 2.92 21.18
CA GLU A 185 4.35 4.23 21.83
C GLU A 185 5.44 4.37 22.89
N HIS A 186 5.82 3.27 23.55
CA HIS A 186 6.90 3.28 24.53
C HIS A 186 8.29 3.44 23.90
N ALA A 187 8.45 3.07 22.63
CA ALA A 187 9.73 3.17 21.91
C ALA A 187 9.85 4.46 21.08
N LEU A 188 8.75 4.94 20.51
CA LEU A 188 8.71 6.14 19.66
C LEU A 188 8.46 7.40 20.47
N ILE A 189 9.53 8.12 20.77
CA ILE A 189 9.51 9.29 21.65
C ILE A 189 9.29 10.60 20.91
N SER A 190 8.47 11.48 21.50
CA SER A 190 8.51 12.89 21.14
C SER A 190 9.78 13.51 21.71
N ASN A 191 10.74 13.82 20.84
CA ASN A 191 12.02 14.43 21.16
C ASN A 191 12.10 15.91 20.75
N ASN A 192 10.96 16.50 20.36
CA ASN A 192 10.86 17.86 19.83
C ASN A 192 11.79 18.14 18.63
N LYS A 193 12.09 17.11 17.83
CA LYS A 193 12.91 17.22 16.61
C LYS A 193 12.07 17.19 15.33
N GLY A 194 10.74 17.14 15.41
CA GLY A 194 9.87 17.07 14.24
C GLY A 194 9.86 15.70 13.57
N SER A 195 9.97 14.65 14.36
CA SER A 195 9.86 13.26 13.90
C SER A 195 8.45 12.95 13.39
N ARG A 196 8.34 11.94 12.52
CA ARG A 196 7.08 11.57 11.87
C ARG A 196 6.87 10.06 11.86
N ILE A 197 5.61 9.64 11.96
CA ILE A 197 5.18 8.26 11.76
C ILE A 197 4.22 8.26 10.57
N ILE A 198 4.40 7.35 9.62
CA ILE A 198 3.41 7.09 8.57
C ILE A 198 2.85 5.70 8.80
N VAL A 199 1.53 5.57 8.70
CA VAL A 199 0.84 4.27 8.75
C VAL A 199 0.00 4.11 7.51
N THR A 200 0.02 2.93 6.88
CA THR A 200 -1.01 2.56 5.90
C THR A 200 -1.93 1.51 6.53
N THR A 201 -3.25 1.69 6.37
CA THR A 201 -4.23 0.72 6.87
C THR A 201 -5.49 0.69 6.03
N ARG A 202 -6.21 -0.42 6.07
CA ARG A 202 -7.53 -0.55 5.45
C ARG A 202 -8.67 -0.08 6.35
N LYS A 203 -8.38 0.17 7.61
CA LYS A 203 -9.37 0.29 8.68
C LYS A 203 -9.29 1.67 9.31
N MET A 204 -10.35 2.46 9.19
CA MET A 204 -10.40 3.80 9.80
C MET A 204 -10.21 3.74 11.32
N HIS A 205 -10.83 2.76 11.99
CA HIS A 205 -10.70 2.58 13.44
C HIS A 205 -9.26 2.34 13.91
N VAL A 206 -8.38 1.76 13.06
CA VAL A 206 -6.95 1.64 13.40
C VAL A 206 -6.31 3.03 13.44
N ALA A 207 -6.57 3.88 12.44
CA ALA A 207 -6.08 5.27 12.42
C ALA A 207 -6.64 6.09 13.59
N ASP A 208 -7.91 5.89 13.93
CA ASP A 208 -8.55 6.55 15.07
C ASP A 208 -7.92 6.13 16.40
N TYR A 209 -7.56 4.85 16.56
CA TYR A 209 -6.93 4.33 17.77
C TYR A 209 -5.58 5.01 18.06
N PHE A 210 -4.80 5.33 17.02
CA PHE A 210 -3.53 6.07 17.18
C PHE A 210 -3.69 7.44 17.82
N ARG A 211 -4.88 8.07 17.78
CA ARG A 211 -5.12 9.38 18.43
C ARG A 211 -4.95 9.34 19.94
N LYS A 212 -5.01 8.15 20.55
CA LYS A 212 -4.68 7.94 21.97
C LYS A 212 -3.21 8.25 22.26
N SER A 213 -2.32 7.97 21.32
CA SER A 213 -0.88 7.97 21.51
C SER A 213 -0.18 9.15 20.81
N PHE A 214 -0.75 9.66 19.71
CA PHE A 214 -0.12 10.70 18.86
C PHE A 214 -1.15 11.69 18.30
N PRO A 215 -0.74 12.93 17.97
CA PRO A 215 -1.47 13.76 17.00
C PRO A 215 -1.54 13.04 15.64
N VAL A 216 -2.74 12.89 15.07
CA VAL A 216 -2.97 12.15 13.83
C VAL A 216 -3.56 13.03 12.75
N HIS A 217 -2.87 13.12 11.61
CA HIS A 217 -3.42 13.55 10.33
C HIS A 217 -3.87 12.32 9.52
N VAL A 218 -5.14 12.27 9.11
CA VAL A 218 -5.69 11.16 8.32
C VAL A 218 -5.85 11.59 6.87
N HIS A 219 -5.27 10.83 5.95
CA HIS A 219 -5.43 10.99 4.51
C HIS A 219 -6.19 9.79 3.95
N GLU A 220 -7.47 9.98 3.62
CA GLU A 220 -8.32 8.95 3.03
C GLU A 220 -8.13 8.85 1.52
N LEU A 221 -7.62 7.71 1.07
CA LEU A 221 -7.44 7.47 -0.35
C LEU A 221 -8.79 7.20 -1.01
N GLN A 222 -8.99 7.88 -2.13
CA GLN A 222 -10.15 7.69 -2.99
C GLN A 222 -9.78 6.87 -4.22
N ARG A 223 -10.81 6.41 -4.94
CA ARG A 223 -10.64 5.79 -6.26
C ARG A 223 -10.04 6.82 -7.23
N LEU A 224 -9.27 6.34 -8.21
CA LEU A 224 -8.75 7.21 -9.25
C LEU A 224 -9.90 7.86 -10.03
N PRO A 225 -9.83 9.17 -10.28
CA PRO A 225 -10.66 9.86 -11.26
C PRO A 225 -10.59 9.17 -12.64
N PRO A 226 -11.66 9.22 -13.46
CA PRO A 226 -11.70 8.51 -14.75
C PRO A 226 -10.55 8.83 -15.71
N ASP A 227 -10.12 10.09 -15.76
CA ASP A 227 -8.98 10.56 -16.55
C ASP A 227 -7.67 9.94 -16.08
N LYS A 228 -7.42 9.92 -14.77
CA LYS A 228 -6.22 9.30 -14.18
C LYS A 228 -6.24 7.77 -14.27
N ALA A 229 -7.41 7.16 -14.15
CA ALA A 229 -7.59 5.73 -14.38
C ALA A 229 -7.28 5.34 -15.83
N TRP A 230 -7.72 6.15 -16.80
CA TRP A 230 -7.42 5.98 -18.21
C TRP A 230 -5.94 6.14 -18.51
N GLU A 231 -5.32 7.20 -18.00
CA GLU A 231 -3.89 7.47 -18.13
C GLU A 231 -3.05 6.29 -17.58
N LEU A 232 -3.36 5.82 -16.37
CA LEU A 232 -2.68 4.68 -15.76
C LEU A 232 -2.83 3.41 -16.61
N PHE A 233 -4.03 3.14 -17.13
CA PHE A 233 -4.28 1.98 -17.98
C PHE A 233 -3.45 2.04 -19.27
N CYS A 234 -3.41 3.20 -19.92
CA CYS A 234 -2.70 3.36 -21.19
C CYS A 234 -1.19 3.23 -21.00
N ASN A 235 -0.64 3.84 -19.95
CA ASN A 235 0.75 3.69 -19.57
C ASN A 235 1.10 2.22 -19.28
N LYS A 236 0.22 1.48 -18.60
CA LYS A 236 0.49 0.08 -18.27
C LYS A 236 0.36 -0.88 -19.46
N THR A 237 -0.64 -0.65 -20.30
CA THR A 237 -1.02 -1.59 -21.36
C THR A 237 -0.28 -1.34 -22.66
N PHE A 238 -0.12 -0.07 -23.03
CA PHE A 238 0.43 0.34 -24.32
C PHE A 238 1.77 1.08 -24.21
N ARG A 239 2.27 1.30 -22.98
CA ARG A 239 3.47 2.11 -22.69
C ARG A 239 3.35 3.55 -23.20
N GLY A 240 2.15 4.11 -23.12
CA GLY A 240 1.84 5.43 -23.64
C GLY A 240 0.41 5.45 -24.15
N HIS A 241 0.22 5.72 -25.44
CA HIS A 241 -1.10 5.94 -26.03
C HIS A 241 -1.81 4.64 -26.43
N CYS A 242 -3.13 4.59 -26.18
CA CYS A 242 -4.00 3.53 -26.67
C CYS A 242 -4.23 3.68 -28.19
N PRO A 243 -4.11 2.60 -28.99
CA PRO A 243 -4.49 2.64 -30.41
C PRO A 243 -5.97 2.96 -30.58
N THR A 244 -6.31 3.79 -31.56
CA THR A 244 -7.67 4.27 -31.82
C THR A 244 -8.68 3.13 -31.99
N GLU A 245 -8.28 2.03 -32.61
CA GLU A 245 -9.15 0.87 -32.86
C GLU A 245 -9.54 0.12 -31.58
N LEU A 246 -8.75 0.28 -30.51
CA LEU A 246 -8.95 -0.36 -29.22
C LEU A 246 -9.51 0.59 -28.16
N GLU A 247 -9.70 1.86 -28.49
CA GLU A 247 -10.01 2.90 -27.51
C GLU A 247 -11.35 2.65 -26.82
N GLU A 248 -12.41 2.41 -27.58
CA GLU A 248 -13.76 2.17 -27.06
C GLU A 248 -13.79 0.98 -26.08
N LEU A 249 -13.27 -0.18 -26.52
CA LEU A 249 -13.18 -1.38 -25.69
C LEU A 249 -12.30 -1.15 -24.45
N SER A 250 -11.19 -0.44 -24.60
CA SER A 250 -10.30 -0.13 -23.48
C SER A 250 -10.99 0.77 -22.45
N ARG A 251 -11.77 1.75 -22.89
CA ARG A 251 -12.53 2.64 -22.00
C ARG A 251 -13.58 1.87 -21.20
N GLU A 252 -14.29 0.93 -21.83
CA GLU A 252 -15.22 0.05 -21.12
C GLU A 252 -14.50 -0.81 -20.05
N ILE A 253 -13.31 -1.32 -20.37
CA ILE A 253 -12.51 -2.10 -19.42
C ILE A 253 -12.12 -1.24 -18.23
N VAL A 254 -11.60 -0.03 -18.47
CA VAL A 254 -11.21 0.91 -17.40
C VAL A 254 -12.41 1.30 -16.53
N GLN A 255 -13.57 1.52 -17.14
CA GLN A 255 -14.81 1.80 -16.41
C GLN A 255 -15.18 0.62 -15.48
N LYS A 256 -15.05 -0.62 -15.95
CA LYS A 256 -15.27 -1.83 -15.13
C LYS A 256 -14.28 -1.99 -13.99
N CYS A 257 -13.06 -1.42 -14.10
CA CYS A 257 -12.11 -1.40 -12.98
C CYS A 257 -12.53 -0.47 -11.83
N GLY A 258 -13.48 0.45 -12.06
CA GLY A 258 -14.03 1.31 -11.02
C GLY A 258 -12.97 2.16 -10.30
N GLY A 259 -11.94 2.62 -11.01
CA GLY A 259 -10.88 3.47 -10.45
C GLY A 259 -9.96 2.79 -9.42
N LEU A 260 -10.03 1.48 -9.24
CA LEU A 260 -9.10 0.74 -8.39
C LEU A 260 -7.76 0.54 -9.12
N GLN A 261 -6.69 1.15 -8.59
CA GLN A 261 -5.35 1.08 -9.21
C GLN A 261 -4.90 -0.35 -9.45
N LEU A 262 -5.06 -1.23 -8.46
CA LEU A 262 -4.65 -2.63 -8.59
C LEU A 262 -5.38 -3.35 -9.72
N ALA A 263 -6.69 -3.11 -9.88
CA ALA A 263 -7.48 -3.74 -10.94
C ALA A 263 -7.02 -3.26 -12.33
N ILE A 264 -6.79 -1.94 -12.48
CA ILE A 264 -6.30 -1.33 -13.72
C ILE A 264 -4.93 -1.91 -14.08
N VAL A 265 -4.00 -1.94 -13.13
CA VAL A 265 -2.64 -2.43 -13.36
C VAL A 265 -2.61 -3.92 -13.68
N ALA A 266 -3.44 -4.73 -13.01
CA ALA A 266 -3.53 -6.16 -13.26
C ALA A 266 -4.08 -6.45 -14.67
N ILE A 267 -5.20 -5.84 -15.04
CA ILE A 267 -5.80 -6.04 -16.37
C ILE A 267 -4.87 -5.49 -17.45
N GLY A 268 -4.29 -4.29 -17.27
CA GLY A 268 -3.36 -3.72 -18.24
C GLY A 268 -2.11 -4.57 -18.43
N GLY A 269 -1.57 -5.18 -17.37
CA GLY A 269 -0.45 -6.12 -17.47
C GLY A 269 -0.79 -7.41 -18.23
N LEU A 270 -1.98 -7.95 -18.02
CA LEU A 270 -2.49 -9.11 -18.79
C LEU A 270 -2.63 -8.77 -20.27
N LEU A 271 -3.21 -7.61 -20.58
CA LEU A 271 -3.41 -7.15 -21.96
C LEU A 271 -2.09 -6.84 -22.66
N LEU A 272 -1.11 -6.23 -21.99
CA LEU A 272 0.23 -6.01 -22.53
C LEU A 272 0.89 -7.33 -22.96
N THR A 273 0.71 -8.39 -22.18
CA THR A 273 1.28 -9.72 -22.49
C THR A 273 0.68 -10.30 -23.76
N ASN A 274 -0.64 -10.16 -23.93
CA ASN A 274 -1.34 -10.61 -25.14
C ASN A 274 -0.99 -9.74 -26.35
N TYR A 275 -0.94 -8.42 -26.18
CA TYR A 275 -0.56 -7.47 -27.22
C TYR A 275 0.84 -7.77 -27.79
N LYS A 276 1.83 -8.06 -26.92
CA LYS A 276 3.17 -8.47 -27.34
C LYS A 276 3.18 -9.77 -28.13
N LYS A 277 2.41 -10.78 -27.73
CA LYS A 277 2.32 -12.06 -28.45
C LYS A 277 1.76 -11.86 -29.86
N THR A 278 0.70 -11.06 -30.00
CA THR A 278 0.09 -10.77 -31.30
C THR A 278 1.03 -10.00 -32.23
N ASN A 279 1.74 -9.00 -31.71
CA ASN A 279 2.70 -8.22 -32.51
C ASN A 279 3.97 -9.01 -32.87
N TYR A 280 4.45 -9.88 -31.98
CA TYR A 280 5.57 -10.79 -32.27
C TYR A 280 5.21 -11.77 -33.40
N ASN A 281 4.01 -12.35 -33.35
CA ASN A 281 3.50 -13.22 -34.41
C ASN A 281 3.31 -12.47 -35.74
N ALA A 282 2.86 -11.21 -35.69
CA ALA A 282 2.74 -10.36 -36.88
C ALA A 282 4.11 -10.00 -37.50
N HIS A 283 5.15 -9.83 -36.69
CA HIS A 283 6.53 -9.61 -37.17
C HIS A 283 7.11 -10.86 -37.85
N ILE A 284 6.90 -12.06 -37.29
CA ILE A 284 7.37 -13.32 -37.89
C ILE A 284 6.68 -13.61 -39.23
N LEU A 285 5.42 -13.21 -39.38
CA LEU A 285 4.69 -13.35 -40.65
C LEU A 285 5.18 -12.36 -41.72
N ARG A 286 5.73 -11.20 -41.32
CA ARG A 286 6.30 -10.21 -42.25
C ARG A 286 7.72 -10.54 -42.71
N GLU A 287 8.51 -11.28 -41.91
CA GLU A 287 9.84 -11.74 -42.32
C GLU A 287 9.82 -13.02 -43.19
N LYS A 288 8.64 -13.61 -43.40
CA LYS A 288 8.43 -14.81 -44.23
C LYS A 288 7.67 -14.53 -45.53
N CYS A 289 7.45 -13.26 -45.88
CA CYS A 289 6.95 -12.83 -47.19
C CYS A 289 8.03 -12.10 -47.97
#